data_AF-A0AAN6P6U8-F1
#
_entry.id   AF-A0AAN6P6U8-F1
#
_cell.length_a   1.000
_cell.length_b   1.000
_cell.length_c   1.000
_cell.angle_alpha   90.00
_cell.angle_beta   90.00
_cell.angle_gamma   90.00
#
_symmetry.space_group_name_H-M   'P 1'
#
loop_
_entity.id
_entity.type
_entity.pdbx_description
1 polymer ?
#
loop_
_entity_poly.entity_id
_entity_poly.type
_entity_poly.pdbx_seq_one_letter_code
_entity_poly.pdbx_strand_id
1 'polypeptide(L)'
;EDAAVGEQREQDLAATPEFWGFYIQHGSQIRRYYNNEQSALNIVSLFVPQAASVAPETITLDIQREFTDERKTLDQTGTGQILDGAWARERAALQHEL
;
A
#
# COMPACT_ATOMS: atom_id res chain seq x y z
N GLU A 1 -0.70 8.28 24.99
CA GLU A 1 0.45 8.25 24.06
C GLU A 1 0.55 9.59 23.38
N ASP A 2 1.77 10.07 23.21
CA ASP A 2 2.08 11.44 22.77
C ASP A 2 1.87 11.57 21.25
N ALA A 3 1.01 12.49 20.80
CA ALA A 3 0.65 12.63 19.38
C ALA A 3 1.89 12.85 18.50
N ALA A 4 2.91 13.53 19.04
CA ALA A 4 4.19 13.76 18.40
C ALA A 4 4.95 12.44 18.09
N VAL A 5 4.88 11.45 18.99
CA VAL A 5 5.49 10.13 18.76
C VAL A 5 4.78 9.40 17.62
N GLY A 6 3.46 9.50 17.55
CA GLY A 6 2.68 8.92 16.45
C GLY A 6 3.01 9.56 15.10
N GLU A 7 3.18 10.88 15.07
CA GLU A 7 3.54 11.61 13.86
C GLU A 7 4.96 11.31 13.39
N GLN A 8 5.93 11.23 14.32
CA GLN A 8 7.30 10.82 13.98
C GLN A 8 7.32 9.41 13.38
N ARG A 9 6.60 8.45 13.97
CA ARG A 9 6.51 7.09 13.45
C ARG A 9 5.91 7.03 12.05
N GLU A 10 4.88 7.82 11.78
CA GLU A 10 4.28 7.90 10.45
C GLU A 10 5.27 8.45 9.41
N GLN A 11 6.07 9.46 9.79
CA GLN A 11 7.15 9.98 8.96
C GLN A 11 8.25 8.93 8.73
N ASP A 12 8.65 8.20 9.77
CA ASP A 12 9.67 7.15 9.65
C ASP A 12 9.20 6.02 8.72
N LEU A 13 7.92 5.61 8.83
CA LEU A 13 7.30 4.63 7.92
C LEU A 13 7.29 5.11 6.47
N ALA A 14 7.01 6.40 6.26
CA ALA A 14 6.98 7.01 4.93
C ALA A 14 8.37 7.20 4.32
N ALA A 15 9.37 7.53 5.14
CA ALA A 15 10.71 7.88 4.70
C ALA A 15 11.60 6.64 4.48
N THR A 16 11.35 5.56 5.21
CA THR A 16 12.15 4.34 5.16
C THR A 16 11.72 3.48 3.96
N PRO A 17 12.61 3.25 2.96
CA PRO A 17 12.27 2.48 1.77
C PRO A 17 11.74 1.08 2.06
N GLU A 18 12.25 0.43 3.10
CA GLU A 18 11.90 -0.92 3.55
C GLU A 18 10.48 -1.01 4.14
N PHE A 19 9.89 0.13 4.52
CA PHE A 19 8.50 0.21 4.98
C PHE A 19 7.58 0.70 3.86
N TRP A 20 7.03 1.91 3.98
CA TRP A 20 6.11 2.45 2.98
C TRP A 20 6.83 3.27 1.91
N GLY A 21 8.09 3.65 2.15
CA GLY A 21 8.86 4.52 1.26
C GLY A 21 8.96 4.00 -0.17
N PHE A 22 9.21 2.72 -0.38
CA PHE A 22 9.24 2.12 -1.73
C PHE A 22 7.91 2.32 -2.47
N TYR A 23 6.78 2.05 -1.81
CA TYR A 23 5.45 2.18 -2.42
C TYR A 23 5.09 3.63 -2.73
N ILE A 24 5.47 4.56 -1.85
CA ILE A 24 5.23 6.00 -2.03
C ILE A 24 6.02 6.53 -3.22
N GLN A 25 7.30 6.14 -3.35
CA GLN A 25 8.14 6.50 -4.50
C GLN A 25 7.54 6.04 -5.83
N HIS A 26 6.73 4.97 -5.81
CA HIS A 26 6.05 4.41 -6.98
C HIS A 26 4.57 4.82 -7.08
N GLY A 27 4.16 5.88 -6.37
CA GLY A 27 2.86 6.54 -6.55
C GLY A 27 1.79 6.21 -5.51
N SER A 28 2.10 5.40 -4.50
CA SER A 28 1.18 5.19 -3.38
C SER A 28 1.05 6.45 -2.50
N GLN A 29 -0.07 6.60 -1.82
CA GLN A 29 -0.37 7.77 -0.99
C GLN A 29 -0.67 7.37 0.46
N ILE A 30 -0.24 8.19 1.41
CA ILE A 30 -0.65 8.09 2.82
C ILE A 30 -1.80 9.05 3.08
N ARG A 31 -2.84 8.56 3.79
CA ARG A 31 -3.99 9.34 4.26
C ARG A 31 -4.36 8.92 5.67
N ARG A 32 -4.55 9.90 6.56
CA ARG A 32 -4.88 9.67 7.96
C ARG A 32 -6.34 9.98 8.26
N TYR A 33 -7.01 9.05 8.93
CA TYR A 33 -8.33 9.28 9.52
C TYR A 33 -8.18 9.86 10.92
N TYR A 34 -8.69 11.08 11.12
CA TYR A 34 -8.57 11.83 12.38
C TYR A 34 -9.82 11.69 13.25
N ASN A 35 -10.54 10.58 13.10
CA ASN A 35 -11.80 10.30 13.79
C ASN A 35 -12.86 11.40 13.62
N ASN A 36 -12.89 12.05 12.45
CA ASN A 36 -13.88 13.06 12.12
C ASN A 36 -14.34 12.96 10.67
N GLU A 37 -15.55 13.45 10.42
CA GLU A 37 -16.23 13.39 9.13
C GLU A 37 -15.38 13.98 7.99
N GLN A 38 -14.77 15.15 8.21
CA GLN A 38 -13.96 15.80 7.19
C GLN A 38 -12.82 14.91 6.70
N SER A 39 -12.09 14.28 7.62
CA SER A 39 -10.99 13.37 7.27
C SER A 39 -11.48 12.09 6.58
N ALA A 40 -12.65 11.57 6.96
CA ALA A 40 -13.25 10.42 6.29
C ALA A 40 -13.67 10.76 4.85
N LEU A 41 -14.38 11.88 4.66
CA LEU A 41 -14.81 12.32 3.33
C LEU A 41 -13.63 12.62 2.41
N ASN A 42 -12.54 13.19 2.94
CA ASN A 42 -11.32 13.39 2.18
C ASN A 42 -10.67 12.08 1.69
N ILE A 43 -10.82 10.97 2.41
CA ILE A 43 -10.31 9.67 1.99
C ILE A 43 -11.24 9.06 0.94
N VAL A 44 -12.55 9.08 1.18
CA VAL A 44 -13.56 8.49 0.29
C VAL A 44 -13.59 9.18 -1.07
N SER A 45 -13.40 10.50 -1.10
CA SER A 45 -13.43 11.30 -2.34
C SER A 45 -12.31 10.94 -3.34
N LEU A 46 -11.28 10.19 -2.92
CA LEU A 46 -10.25 9.67 -3.82
C LEU A 46 -10.78 8.58 -4.75
N PHE A 47 -11.85 7.89 -4.36
CA PHE A 47 -12.41 6.75 -5.08
C PHE A 47 -13.78 7.05 -5.72
N VAL A 48 -14.43 8.13 -5.28
CA VAL A 48 -15.75 8.53 -5.76
C VAL A 48 -15.60 9.66 -6.77
N PRO A 49 -16.13 9.53 -7.99
CA PRO A 49 -16.12 10.61 -8.98
C PRO A 49 -16.78 11.87 -8.43
N GLN A 50 -16.11 13.02 -8.55
CA GLN A 50 -16.66 14.29 -8.06
C GLN A 50 -17.82 14.82 -8.91
N ALA A 51 -18.01 14.29 -10.11
CA ALA A 51 -19.14 14.61 -10.97
C ALA A 51 -19.96 13.34 -11.24
N ALA A 52 -21.27 13.42 -11.00
CA ALA A 52 -22.20 12.30 -11.22
C ALA A 52 -22.27 11.81 -12.68
N SER A 53 -21.83 12.64 -13.63
CA SER A 53 -21.74 12.31 -15.05
C SER A 53 -20.45 11.58 -15.44
N VAL A 54 -19.48 11.47 -14.54
CA VAL A 54 -18.21 10.79 -14.78
C VAL A 54 -18.31 9.40 -14.19
N ALA A 55 -18.31 8.38 -15.05
CA ALA A 55 -18.16 7.00 -14.59
C ALA A 55 -16.84 6.88 -13.82
N PRO A 56 -16.80 6.16 -12.68
CA PRO A 56 -15.56 5.92 -11.97
C PRO A 56 -14.56 5.26 -12.91
N GLU A 57 -13.35 5.81 -12.94
CA GLU A 57 -12.25 5.18 -13.64
C GLU A 57 -11.98 3.84 -12.95
N THR A 58 -12.33 2.74 -13.63
CA THR A 58 -12.02 1.40 -13.15
C THR A 58 -10.54 1.14 -13.34
N ILE A 59 -9.76 1.40 -12.31
CA ILE A 59 -8.36 0.99 -12.24
C ILE A 59 -8.35 -0.48 -11.79
N THR A 60 -8.31 -1.39 -12.74
CA THR A 60 -8.03 -2.81 -12.45
C THR A 60 -6.56 -2.94 -12.11
N LEU A 61 -6.24 -3.22 -10.84
CA LEU A 61 -4.87 -3.46 -10.44
C LEU A 61 -4.34 -4.72 -11.11
N ASP A 62 -3.04 -4.76 -11.42
CA ASP A 62 -2.41 -5.93 -12.05
C ASP A 62 -2.68 -7.21 -11.25
N ILE A 63 -2.58 -7.16 -9.92
CA ILE A 63 -2.88 -8.30 -9.05
C ILE A 63 -4.35 -8.77 -9.17
N GLN A 64 -5.30 -7.86 -9.39
CA GLN A 64 -6.72 -8.20 -9.53
C GLN A 64 -7.00 -8.86 -10.88
N ARG A 65 -6.36 -8.37 -11.96
CA ARG A 65 -6.38 -9.02 -13.27
C ARG A 65 -5.77 -10.42 -13.17
N GLU A 66 -4.61 -10.56 -12.53
CA GLU A 66 -3.92 -11.84 -12.38
C GLU A 66 -4.76 -12.87 -11.61
N PHE A 67 -5.45 -12.46 -10.54
CA PHE A 67 -6.34 -13.35 -9.79
C PHE A 67 -7.61 -13.72 -10.55
N THR A 68 -8.26 -12.74 -11.19
CA THR A 68 -9.62 -12.89 -11.70
C THR A 68 -9.63 -13.42 -13.12
N ASP A 69 -8.84 -12.79 -13.98
CA ASP A 69 -8.84 -13.06 -15.42
C ASP A 69 -7.85 -14.18 -15.75
N GLU A 70 -6.67 -14.15 -15.11
CA GLU A 70 -5.59 -15.11 -15.37
C GLU A 70 -5.62 -16.32 -14.42
N ARG A 71 -6.47 -16.30 -13.39
CA ARG A 71 -6.63 -17.35 -12.37
C ARG A 71 -5.33 -17.80 -11.70
N LYS A 72 -4.37 -16.89 -11.58
CA LYS A 72 -3.13 -17.12 -10.84
C LYS A 72 -3.42 -17.25 -9.34
N THR A 73 -2.68 -18.12 -8.67
CA THR A 73 -2.60 -18.11 -7.20
C THR A 73 -1.67 -16.98 -6.74
N LEU A 74 -1.73 -16.58 -5.47
CA LEU A 74 -0.99 -15.41 -4.96
C LEU A 74 0.52 -15.50 -5.26
N ASP A 75 1.12 -16.68 -5.07
CA ASP A 75 2.53 -16.99 -5.34
C ASP A 75 2.91 -16.89 -6.83
N GLN A 76 1.93 -16.95 -7.72
CA GLN A 76 2.12 -16.81 -9.17
C GLN A 76 1.93 -15.37 -9.66
N THR A 77 1.42 -14.48 -8.82
CA THR A 77 1.27 -13.06 -9.14
C THR A 77 2.62 -12.36 -9.12
N GLY A 78 2.79 -11.31 -9.93
CA GLY A 78 4.03 -10.52 -9.93
C GLY A 78 4.35 -9.95 -8.55
N THR A 79 3.33 -9.49 -7.83
CA THR A 79 3.44 -9.02 -6.44
C THR A 79 3.86 -10.14 -5.50
N GLY A 80 3.27 -11.33 -5.61
CA GLY A 80 3.60 -12.48 -4.77
C GLY A 80 5.04 -12.95 -4.94
N GLN A 81 5.53 -13.01 -6.19
CA GLN A 81 6.92 -13.38 -6.46
C GLN A 81 7.94 -12.36 -5.92
N ILE A 82 7.63 -11.06 -6.01
CA ILE A 82 8.47 -10.01 -5.42
C ILE A 82 8.51 -10.16 -3.90
N LEU A 83 7.34 -10.36 -3.29
CA LEU A 83 7.19 -10.53 -1.85
C LEU A 83 7.98 -11.75 -1.36
N ASP A 84 7.81 -12.92 -2.00
CA ASP A 84 8.53 -14.15 -1.67
C ASP A 84 10.04 -13.99 -1.80
N GLY A 85 10.49 -13.31 -2.84
CA GLY A 85 11.91 -12.99 -3.03
C GLY A 85 12.47 -12.09 -1.92
N ALA A 86 11.70 -11.10 -1.47
CA ALA A 86 12.07 -10.25 -0.34
C ALA A 86 12.15 -11.05 0.97
N TRP A 87 11.14 -11.87 1.27
CA TRP A 87 11.12 -12.74 2.46
C TRP A 87 12.23 -13.80 2.45
N ALA A 88 12.63 -14.31 1.28
CA ALA A 88 13.75 -15.24 1.17
C ALA A 88 15.09 -14.57 1.52
N ARG A 89 15.32 -13.35 1.03
CA ARG A 89 16.52 -12.56 1.36
C ARG A 89 16.58 -12.22 2.86
N GLU A 90 15.46 -11.76 3.41
CA GLU A 90 15.34 -11.41 4.84
C GLU A 90 15.67 -12.62 5.74
N ARG A 91 15.08 -13.79 5.44
CA ARG A 91 15.33 -15.02 6.20
C ARG A 91 16.79 -15.47 6.14
N ALA A 92 17.44 -15.33 4.98
CA ALA A 92 18.84 -15.69 4.82
C ALA A 92 19.76 -14.75 5.64
N ALA A 93 19.47 -13.45 5.67
CA ALA A 93 20.19 -12.49 6.50
C ALA A 93 20.05 -12.83 8.00
N LEU A 94 18.83 -13.10 8.48
CA LEU A 94 18.58 -13.48 9.87
C LEU A 94 19.27 -14.79 10.27
N GLN A 95 19.36 -15.78 9.37
CA GLN A 95 20.06 -17.04 9.64
C GLN A 95 21.59 -16.88 9.70
N HIS A 96 22.15 -15.87 9.03
CA HIS A 96 23.58 -15.58 9.07
C HIS A 96 23.98 -14.75 10.32
N GLU A 97 23.01 -14.08 10.96
CA GLU A 97 23.23 -13.29 12.17
C GLU A 97 23.10 -14.10 13.49
N LEU A 98 22.65 -15.35 13.42
CA LEU A 98 22.54 -16.30 14.56
C LEU A 98 23.71 -17.28 14.61
#